data_AF-A0A914W117-F1
#
_entry.id   AF-A0A914W117-F1
#
_cell.length_a   1.000
_cell.length_b   1.000
_cell.length_c   1.000
_cell.angle_alpha   90.00
_cell.angle_beta   90.00
_cell.angle_gamma   90.00
#
_symmetry.space_group_name_H-M   'P 1'
#
loop_
_entity.id
_entity.type
_entity.pdbx_description
1 polymer ?
#
loop_
_entity_poly.entity_id
_entity_poly.type
_entity_poly.pdbx_seq_one_letter_code
_entity_poly.pdbx_strand_id
1 'polypeptide(L)'
;MAHEEDIAVTTFRNYLRIDTEQPNPNYKACEEFLHALAAELQIKCSSVECVPGKPVVIMTIEGKNPSLPSLFLYSHTDVVPTFKVCLCCESVLFLMAAVMDNSPTIGRTSKDDPWWNEFSSVLDEMHLKYKTEVFVGATDSRYLRQLNYKAIGFSPMINTPQLLHDHNEFLNENVFLRGVDIYAKLIPRLANLPDH
;
A
#
# COMPACT_ATOMS: atom_id res chain seq x y z
N MET A 1 8.49 17.51 -28.38
CA MET A 1 9.39 16.66 -27.59
C MET A 1 8.52 15.58 -27.01
N ALA A 2 8.78 14.30 -27.31
CA ALA A 2 8.02 13.21 -26.69
C ALA A 2 8.24 13.29 -25.18
N HIS A 3 7.17 13.38 -24.41
CA HIS A 3 7.25 13.32 -22.95
C HIS A 3 7.69 11.91 -22.58
N GLU A 4 8.84 11.76 -21.95
CA GLU A 4 9.28 10.48 -21.39
C GLU A 4 8.29 10.10 -20.28
N GLU A 5 7.81 8.86 -20.28
CA GLU A 5 6.84 8.37 -19.29
C GLU A 5 7.52 8.28 -17.91
N ASP A 6 6.79 8.63 -16.84
CA ASP A 6 7.33 8.50 -15.48
C ASP A 6 7.63 7.02 -15.15
N ILE A 7 8.75 6.79 -14.48
CA ILE A 7 9.20 5.43 -14.10
C ILE A 7 8.19 4.72 -13.21
N ALA A 8 7.49 5.44 -12.32
CA ALA A 8 6.47 4.87 -11.45
C ALA A 8 5.28 4.39 -12.27
N VAL A 9 4.88 5.13 -13.31
CA VAL A 9 3.77 4.75 -14.20
C VAL A 9 4.16 3.55 -15.03
N THR A 10 5.36 3.56 -15.62
CA THR A 10 5.88 2.44 -16.41
C THR A 10 5.94 1.16 -15.57
N THR A 11 6.52 1.25 -14.37
CA THR A 11 6.65 0.14 -13.42
C THR A 11 5.28 -0.37 -13.01
N PHE A 12 4.34 0.51 -12.67
CA PHE A 12 2.99 0.13 -12.29
C PHE A 12 2.26 -0.55 -13.45
N ARG A 13 2.32 -0.03 -14.68
CA ARG A 13 1.73 -0.69 -15.86
C ARG A 13 2.32 -2.07 -16.13
N ASN A 14 3.61 -2.28 -15.87
CA ASN A 14 4.23 -3.60 -15.98
C ASN A 14 3.74 -4.55 -14.89
N TYR A 15 3.59 -4.06 -13.66
CA TYR A 15 3.02 -4.81 -12.55
C TYR A 15 1.57 -5.24 -12.83
N LEU A 16 0.73 -4.32 -13.33
CA LEU A 16 -0.67 -4.55 -13.70
C LEU A 16 -0.87 -5.66 -14.76
N ARG A 17 0.16 -5.93 -15.59
CA ARG A 17 0.10 -6.97 -16.64
C ARG A 17 0.31 -8.38 -16.10
N ILE A 18 0.67 -8.52 -14.83
CA ILE A 18 0.85 -9.82 -14.19
C ILE A 18 -0.54 -10.31 -13.78
N ASP A 19 -1.00 -11.38 -14.44
CA ASP A 19 -2.30 -11.95 -14.19
C ASP A 19 -2.34 -12.71 -12.85
N THR A 20 -2.80 -12.03 -11.80
CA THR A 20 -3.05 -12.59 -10.45
C THR A 20 -4.54 -12.80 -10.19
N GLU A 21 -5.33 -12.98 -11.25
CA GLU A 21 -6.77 -13.17 -11.18
C GLU A 21 -7.15 -14.53 -10.57
N GLN A 22 -8.09 -14.52 -9.63
CA GLN A 22 -8.69 -15.76 -9.14
C GLN A 22 -9.55 -16.43 -10.23
N PRO A 23 -9.60 -17.78 -10.29
CA PRO A 23 -9.08 -18.75 -9.32
C PRO A 23 -7.67 -19.28 -9.63
N ASN A 24 -7.02 -18.84 -10.71
CA ASN A 24 -5.72 -19.38 -11.16
C ASN A 24 -4.63 -18.29 -11.24
N PRO A 25 -4.32 -17.61 -10.12
CA PRO A 25 -3.42 -16.47 -10.11
C PRO A 25 -1.96 -16.87 -10.36
N ASN A 26 -1.25 -16.08 -11.17
CA ASN A 26 0.19 -16.24 -11.38
C ASN A 26 1.02 -15.49 -10.31
N TYR A 27 0.90 -15.92 -9.05
CA TYR A 27 1.67 -15.32 -7.96
C TYR A 27 3.17 -15.49 -8.13
N LYS A 28 3.63 -16.52 -8.86
CA LYS A 28 5.06 -16.73 -9.09
C LYS A 28 5.66 -15.59 -9.93
N ALA A 29 5.01 -15.21 -11.02
CA ALA A 29 5.45 -14.07 -11.82
C ALA A 29 5.40 -12.76 -11.02
N CYS A 30 4.40 -12.59 -10.15
CA CYS A 30 4.31 -11.43 -9.27
C CYS A 30 5.46 -11.39 -8.25
N GLU A 31 5.79 -12.53 -7.64
CA GLU A 31 6.93 -12.68 -6.75
C GLU A 31 8.23 -12.30 -7.46
N GLU A 32 8.48 -12.89 -8.64
CA GLU A 32 9.69 -12.63 -9.44
C GLU A 32 9.82 -11.14 -9.82
N PHE A 33 8.73 -10.49 -10.21
CA PHE A 33 8.70 -9.07 -10.51
C PHE A 33 9.10 -8.23 -9.28
N LEU A 34 8.53 -8.53 -8.12
CA LEU A 34 8.81 -7.82 -6.87
C LEU A 34 10.26 -8.02 -6.42
N HIS A 35 10.81 -9.24 -6.56
CA HIS A 35 12.22 -9.51 -6.30
C HIS A 35 13.15 -8.75 -7.24
N ALA A 36 12.83 -8.69 -8.53
CA ALA A 36 13.60 -7.93 -9.50
C ALA A 36 13.61 -6.43 -9.17
N LEU A 37 12.45 -5.86 -8.82
CA LEU A 37 12.32 -4.47 -8.40
C LEU A 37 13.12 -4.19 -7.12
N ALA A 38 13.05 -5.08 -6.13
CA ALA A 38 13.83 -4.93 -4.90
C ALA A 38 15.34 -5.01 -5.17
N ALA A 39 15.78 -5.89 -6.07
CA ALA A 39 17.18 -5.99 -6.46
C ALA A 39 17.69 -4.73 -7.18
N GLU A 40 16.89 -4.16 -8.10
CA GLU A 40 17.19 -2.90 -8.78
C GLU A 40 17.35 -1.75 -7.78
N LEU A 41 16.46 -1.68 -6.79
CA LEU A 41 16.48 -0.67 -5.73
C LEU A 41 17.47 -0.97 -4.59
N GLN A 42 18.17 -2.11 -4.64
CA GLN A 42 19.08 -2.58 -3.60
C GLN A 42 18.42 -2.72 -2.21
N ILE A 43 17.15 -3.14 -2.20
CA ILE A 43 16.35 -3.37 -0.99
C ILE A 43 16.45 -4.85 -0.61
N LYS A 44 16.61 -5.12 0.70
CA LYS A 44 16.59 -6.50 1.21
C LYS A 44 15.21 -7.12 0.93
N CYS A 45 15.18 -8.26 0.25
CA CYS A 45 13.95 -8.95 -0.12
C CYS A 45 13.99 -10.42 0.29
N SER A 46 12.88 -10.95 0.75
CA SER A 46 12.68 -12.37 1.04
C SER A 46 11.23 -12.76 0.81
N SER A 47 10.97 -14.03 0.55
CA SER A 47 9.61 -14.57 0.46
C SER A 47 9.35 -15.57 1.58
N VAL A 48 8.13 -15.57 2.09
CA VAL A 48 7.62 -16.57 3.03
C VAL A 48 6.36 -17.19 2.46
N GLU A 49 6.27 -18.51 2.50
CA GLU A 49 5.12 -19.26 1.98
C GLU A 49 4.41 -19.98 3.13
N CYS A 50 3.35 -19.36 3.65
CA CYS A 50 2.55 -19.95 4.73
C CYS A 50 1.54 -20.99 4.21
N VAL A 51 1.15 -20.87 2.94
CA VAL A 51 0.25 -21.77 2.23
C VAL A 51 0.87 -22.08 0.87
N PRO A 52 0.94 -23.35 0.44
CA PRO A 52 1.48 -23.71 -0.85
C PRO A 52 0.86 -22.91 -2.01
N GLY A 53 1.71 -22.36 -2.87
CA GLY A 53 1.36 -21.50 -3.99
C GLY A 53 1.03 -20.05 -3.63
N LYS A 54 1.13 -19.62 -2.36
CA LYS A 54 0.75 -18.27 -1.91
C LYS A 54 1.92 -17.57 -1.18
N PRO A 55 2.88 -17.01 -1.94
CA PRO A 55 4.02 -16.34 -1.35
C PRO A 55 3.63 -14.97 -0.77
N VAL A 56 4.26 -14.61 0.34
CA VAL A 56 4.30 -13.26 0.90
C VAL A 56 5.70 -12.71 0.67
N VAL A 57 5.80 -11.65 -0.13
CA VAL A 57 7.07 -10.96 -0.38
C VAL A 57 7.28 -9.89 0.68
N ILE A 58 8.42 -9.94 1.36
CA ILE A 58 8.82 -9.01 2.41
C ILE A 58 10.04 -8.23 1.91
N MET A 59 9.86 -6.93 1.72
CA MET A 59 10.93 -5.98 1.41
C MET A 59 11.25 -5.17 2.66
N THR A 60 12.53 -4.92 2.92
CA THR A 60 12.99 -4.23 4.13
C THR A 60 14.02 -3.16 3.80
N ILE A 61 13.72 -1.92 4.18
CA ILE A 61 14.67 -0.82 4.22
C ILE A 61 15.07 -0.63 5.68
N GLU A 62 16.37 -0.75 5.98
CA GLU A 62 16.87 -0.58 7.34
C GLU A 62 16.87 0.92 7.73
N GLY A 63 16.24 1.24 8.85
CA GLY A 63 16.23 2.59 9.40
C GLY A 63 17.60 2.97 9.96
N LYS A 64 17.91 4.27 9.98
CA LYS A 64 19.16 4.77 10.59
C LYS A 64 19.23 4.53 12.09
N ASN A 65 18.08 4.46 12.76
CA ASN A 65 17.97 4.13 14.17
C ASN A 65 17.13 2.85 14.36
N PRO A 66 17.76 1.68 14.56
CA PRO A 66 17.05 0.43 14.80
C PRO A 66 16.29 0.36 16.14
N SER A 67 16.43 1.34 17.04
CA SER A 67 15.70 1.36 18.31
C SER A 67 14.23 1.75 18.15
N LEU A 68 13.89 2.46 17.07
CA LEU A 68 12.53 2.93 16.83
C LEU A 68 11.62 1.80 16.33
N PRO A 69 10.30 1.90 16.56
CA PRO A 69 9.32 0.99 15.99
C PRO A 69 9.40 0.92 14.46
N SER A 70 9.12 -0.26 13.91
CA SER A 70 9.08 -0.45 12.46
C SER A 70 7.74 -0.01 11.86
N LEU A 71 7.80 0.70 10.74
CA LEU A 71 6.64 0.98 9.90
C LEU A 71 6.44 -0.19 8.91
N PHE A 72 5.25 -0.78 8.90
CA PHE A 72 4.89 -1.89 8.02
C PHE A 72 3.90 -1.44 6.94
N LEU A 73 4.35 -1.43 5.70
CA LEU A 73 3.49 -1.16 4.56
C LEU A 73 2.97 -2.49 4.01
N TYR A 74 1.65 -2.61 3.89
CA TYR A 74 0.97 -3.83 3.51
C TYR A 74 0.06 -3.61 2.31
N SER A 75 0.16 -4.53 1.35
CA SER A 75 -0.76 -4.66 0.22
C SER A 75 -0.94 -6.14 -0.09
N HIS A 76 -2.02 -6.48 -0.78
CA HIS A 76 -2.21 -7.79 -1.39
C HIS A 76 -2.07 -7.67 -2.91
N THR A 77 -1.82 -8.80 -3.57
CA THR A 77 -1.54 -8.84 -5.02
C THR A 77 -2.62 -9.57 -5.80
N ASP A 78 -3.53 -10.26 -5.13
CA ASP A 78 -4.60 -11.02 -5.76
C ASP A 78 -5.75 -10.13 -6.20
N VAL A 79 -6.36 -10.50 -7.32
CA VAL A 79 -7.43 -9.71 -7.95
C VAL A 79 -8.63 -10.61 -8.22
N VAL A 80 -9.82 -10.01 -8.16
CA VAL A 80 -11.08 -10.75 -8.33
C VAL A 80 -11.32 -11.09 -9.81
N PRO A 81 -12.12 -12.12 -10.12
CA PRO A 81 -12.38 -12.51 -11.49
C PRO A 81 -13.12 -11.42 -12.28
N THR A 82 -12.68 -11.18 -13.51
CA THR A 82 -13.29 -10.29 -14.49
C THR A 82 -14.18 -11.09 -15.46
N PHE A 83 -15.26 -10.46 -15.93
CA PHE A 83 -16.06 -11.06 -16.99
C PHE A 83 -15.35 -10.88 -18.33
N LYS A 84 -14.84 -11.97 -18.92
CA LYS A 84 -14.04 -12.00 -20.17
C LYS A 84 -14.64 -11.30 -21.41
N VAL A 85 -15.88 -10.85 -21.37
CA VAL A 85 -16.53 -10.06 -22.45
C VAL A 85 -16.17 -8.56 -22.37
N CYS A 86 -15.61 -8.11 -21.25
CA CYS A 86 -15.13 -6.74 -21.05
C CYS A 86 -13.67 -6.80 -20.58
N LEU A 87 -12.72 -6.43 -21.44
CA LEU A 87 -11.28 -6.40 -21.15
C LEU A 87 -10.99 -5.44 -20.00
N CYS A 88 -10.76 -5.91 -18.78
CA CYS A 88 -10.39 -5.02 -17.68
C CYS A 88 -9.25 -5.60 -16.86
N CYS A 89 -8.32 -4.71 -16.54
CA CYS A 89 -7.10 -4.93 -15.79
C CYS A 89 -7.38 -4.44 -14.37
N GLU A 90 -7.54 -5.36 -13.42
CA GLU A 90 -7.70 -5.00 -12.01
C GLU A 90 -6.34 -5.08 -11.34
N SER A 91 -5.87 -3.96 -10.80
CA SER A 91 -5.00 -3.96 -9.63
C SER A 91 -5.02 -2.55 -9.06
N VAL A 92 -5.93 -2.29 -8.12
CA VAL A 92 -5.89 -1.05 -7.36
C VAL A 92 -5.25 -1.29 -6.00
N LEU A 93 -4.04 -0.74 -5.90
CA LEU A 93 -3.16 -0.66 -4.76
C LEU A 93 -3.86 0.00 -3.56
N PHE A 94 -4.57 -0.77 -2.74
CA PHE A 94 -4.84 -0.39 -1.36
C PHE A 94 -3.55 -0.62 -0.56
N LEU A 95 -2.74 0.43 -0.40
CA LEU A 95 -1.59 0.38 0.50
C LEU A 95 -2.09 0.71 1.91
N MET A 96 -2.24 -0.33 2.73
CA MET A 96 -2.44 -0.20 4.16
C MET A 96 -1.10 0.16 4.80
N ALA A 97 -1.04 1.28 5.52
CA ALA A 97 0.08 1.57 6.40
C ALA A 97 -0.26 1.05 7.81
N ALA A 98 0.38 -0.04 8.22
CA ALA A 98 0.33 -0.49 9.59
C ALA A 98 1.61 -0.06 10.32
N VAL A 99 1.45 0.39 11.55
CA VAL A 99 2.57 0.70 12.41
C VAL A 99 2.71 -0.48 13.37
N MET A 100 3.88 -1.12 13.37
CA MET A 100 4.19 -2.15 14.36
C MET A 100 4.68 -1.49 15.65
N ASP A 101 3.76 -0.79 16.30
CA ASP A 101 3.92 -0.21 17.63
C ASP A 101 3.04 -1.02 18.60
N ASN A 102 3.65 -1.50 19.69
CA ASN A 102 2.99 -2.29 20.73
C ASN A 102 2.34 -1.40 21.82
N SER A 103 2.26 -0.09 21.60
CA SER A 103 1.57 0.81 22.53
C SER A 103 0.07 0.47 22.63
N PRO A 104 -0.51 0.36 23.84
CA PRO A 104 -1.87 -0.16 24.07
C PRO A 104 -3.00 0.79 23.63
N THR A 105 -2.76 1.71 22.71
CA THR A 105 -3.74 2.71 22.30
C THR A 105 -4.51 2.23 21.06
N ILE A 106 -5.74 1.75 21.30
CA ILE A 106 -6.74 1.45 20.27
C ILE A 106 -6.79 2.63 19.28
N GLY A 107 -6.68 2.32 17.98
CA GLY A 107 -6.61 3.26 16.85
C GLY A 107 -7.74 4.29 16.82
N ARG A 108 -7.58 5.33 17.64
CA ARG A 108 -8.38 6.54 17.58
C ARG A 108 -7.68 7.46 16.60
N THR A 109 -8.42 7.95 15.62
CA THR A 109 -8.06 9.15 14.85
C THR A 109 -8.20 10.42 15.73
N SER A 110 -7.68 10.36 16.96
CA SER A 110 -7.59 11.50 17.87
C SER A 110 -6.24 12.18 17.67
N LYS A 111 -6.18 13.50 17.87
CA LYS A 111 -4.90 14.24 17.86
C LYS A 111 -3.96 13.84 19.01
N ASP A 112 -4.46 13.09 19.99
CA ASP A 112 -3.65 12.52 21.06
C ASP A 112 -2.81 11.31 20.61
N ASP A 113 -3.16 10.68 19.47
CA ASP A 113 -2.37 9.59 18.90
C ASP A 113 -1.23 10.20 18.05
N PRO A 114 0.05 10.03 18.44
CA PRO A 114 1.17 10.63 17.73
C PRO A 114 1.24 10.18 16.27
N TRP A 115 0.84 8.93 15.97
CA TRP A 115 0.83 8.40 14.61
C TRP A 115 -0.22 9.09 13.74
N TRP A 116 -1.44 9.26 14.25
CA TRP A 116 -2.49 9.98 13.53
C TRP A 116 -2.21 11.49 13.44
N ASN A 117 -1.66 12.08 14.50
CA ASN A 117 -1.32 13.50 14.50
C ASN A 117 -0.25 13.81 13.45
N GLU A 118 0.81 13.01 13.36
CA GLU A 118 1.83 13.16 12.31
C GLU A 118 1.27 12.85 10.92
N PHE A 119 0.43 11.82 10.81
CA PHE A 119 -0.22 11.49 9.54
C PHE A 119 -1.08 12.65 9.03
N SER A 120 -1.95 13.20 9.88
CA SER A 120 -2.84 14.31 9.54
C SER A 120 -2.09 15.62 9.32
N SER A 121 -0.99 15.87 10.03
CA SER A 121 -0.17 17.07 9.81
C SER A 121 0.42 17.10 8.39
N VAL A 122 0.87 15.95 7.86
CA VAL A 122 1.36 15.83 6.47
C VAL A 122 0.23 16.13 5.48
N LEU A 123 -0.98 15.62 5.72
CA LEU A 123 -2.13 15.91 4.86
C LEU A 123 -2.51 17.40 4.89
N ASP A 124 -2.52 18.01 6.07
CA ASP A 124 -2.82 19.43 6.27
C ASP A 124 -1.76 20.32 5.57
N GLU A 125 -0.48 19.98 5.70
CA GLU A 125 0.64 20.68 5.05
C GLU A 125 0.54 20.59 3.52
N MET A 126 0.06 19.46 2.99
CA MET A 126 -0.19 19.29 1.56
C MET A 126 -1.53 19.87 1.11
N HIS A 127 -2.28 20.53 2.01
CA HIS A 127 -3.59 21.13 1.79
C HIS A 127 -4.63 20.13 1.25
N LEU A 128 -4.56 18.88 1.72
CA LEU A 128 -5.45 17.80 1.30
C LEU A 128 -6.69 17.76 2.19
N LYS A 129 -7.86 17.64 1.57
CA LYS A 129 -9.09 17.31 2.29
C LYS A 129 -9.17 15.80 2.45
N TYR A 130 -9.48 15.35 3.65
CA TYR A 130 -9.61 13.93 3.96
C TYR A 130 -10.86 13.65 4.80
N LYS A 131 -11.34 12.41 4.73
CA LYS A 131 -12.45 11.91 5.52
C LYS A 131 -12.02 10.63 6.20
N THR A 132 -12.29 10.53 7.50
CA THR A 132 -12.05 9.31 8.26
C THR A 132 -13.30 8.43 8.21
N GLU A 133 -13.15 7.19 7.78
CA GLU A 133 -14.25 6.22 7.72
C GLU A 133 -13.81 4.88 8.30
N VAL A 134 -14.79 4.12 8.79
CA VAL A 134 -14.57 2.73 9.23
C VAL A 134 -14.78 1.82 8.03
N PHE A 135 -13.68 1.28 7.50
CA PHE A 135 -13.72 0.33 6.39
C PHE A 135 -13.83 -1.11 6.92
N VAL A 136 -14.98 -1.74 6.69
CA VAL A 136 -15.24 -3.12 7.18
C VAL A 136 -14.55 -4.21 6.36
N GLY A 137 -14.13 -3.90 5.12
CA GLY A 137 -13.57 -4.86 4.17
C GLY A 137 -12.11 -5.26 4.38
N ALA A 138 -11.36 -4.56 5.24
CA ALA A 138 -9.94 -4.85 5.46
C ALA A 138 -9.76 -5.87 6.60
N THR A 139 -9.98 -7.15 6.32
CA THR A 139 -9.81 -8.26 7.28
C THR A 139 -8.44 -8.27 7.93
N ASP A 140 -7.38 -7.99 7.18
CA ASP A 140 -5.99 -8.04 7.67
C ASP A 140 -5.75 -6.99 8.74
N SER A 141 -6.30 -5.78 8.54
CA SER A 141 -6.23 -4.70 9.52
C SER A 141 -6.95 -5.06 10.83
N ARG A 142 -7.98 -5.92 10.79
CA ARG A 142 -8.66 -6.40 12.00
C ARG A 142 -7.76 -7.37 12.77
N TYR A 143 -7.06 -8.26 12.09
CA TYR A 143 -6.10 -9.18 12.73
C TYR A 143 -4.94 -8.43 13.37
N LEU A 144 -4.34 -7.45 12.68
CA LEU A 144 -3.26 -6.64 13.26
C LEU A 144 -3.71 -5.89 14.52
N ARG A 145 -4.90 -5.29 14.50
CA ARG A 145 -5.45 -4.60 15.68
C ARG A 145 -5.76 -5.55 16.84
N GLN A 146 -6.15 -6.81 16.56
CA GLN A 146 -6.32 -7.83 17.61
C GLN A 146 -5.01 -8.22 18.28
N LEU A 147 -3.88 -8.07 17.58
CA LEU A 147 -2.53 -8.24 18.12
C LEU A 147 -1.98 -6.97 18.78
N ASN A 148 -2.83 -5.95 18.99
CA ASN A 148 -2.48 -4.62 19.53
C ASN A 148 -1.57 -3.77 18.63
N TYR A 149 -1.47 -4.06 17.33
CA TYR A 149 -0.80 -3.17 16.39
C TYR A 149 -1.74 -2.06 15.88
N LYS A 150 -1.20 -0.86 15.69
CA LYS A 150 -1.92 0.25 15.06
C LYS A 150 -1.96 0.03 13.54
N ALA A 151 -3.14 0.17 12.94
CA ALA A 151 -3.31 0.02 11.50
C ALA A 151 -4.16 1.16 10.93
N ILE A 152 -3.61 1.90 9.96
CA ILE A 152 -4.26 3.02 9.27
C ILE A 152 -4.39 2.65 7.79
N GLY A 153 -5.64 2.53 7.33
CA GLY A 153 -5.92 2.43 5.89
C GLY A 153 -5.87 3.82 5.27
N PHE A 154 -5.15 3.97 4.17
CA PHE A 154 -5.12 5.23 3.43
C PHE A 154 -5.22 4.95 1.93
N SER A 155 -6.01 5.78 1.25
CA SER A 155 -6.08 5.77 -0.20
C SER A 155 -5.96 7.22 -0.70
N PRO A 156 -4.93 7.55 -1.48
CA PRO A 156 -4.77 8.88 -2.06
C PRO A 156 -5.60 9.08 -3.34
N MET A 157 -6.47 8.14 -3.69
CA MET A 157 -7.28 8.19 -4.92
C MET A 157 -8.41 9.20 -4.80
N ILE A 158 -8.15 10.43 -5.22
CA ILE A 158 -9.14 11.51 -5.27
C ILE A 158 -9.79 11.60 -6.64
N ASN A 159 -11.07 11.97 -6.68
CA ASN A 159 -11.84 12.17 -7.92
C ASN A 159 -11.87 10.94 -8.86
N THR A 160 -11.59 9.74 -8.33
CA THR A 160 -11.73 8.48 -9.06
C THR A 160 -13.05 7.85 -8.66
N PRO A 161 -13.88 7.39 -9.62
CA PRO A 161 -15.09 6.64 -9.30
C PRO A 161 -14.74 5.37 -8.53
N GLN A 162 -15.56 4.99 -7.55
CA GLN A 162 -15.37 3.75 -6.81
C GLN A 162 -15.82 2.56 -7.67
N LEU A 163 -14.90 2.06 -8.50
CA LEU A 163 -15.09 0.91 -9.39
C LEU A 163 -14.35 -0.33 -8.88
N LEU A 164 -14.08 -0.40 -7.57
CA LEU A 164 -13.44 -1.55 -6.96
C LEU A 164 -14.28 -2.81 -7.21
N HIS A 165 -13.71 -3.81 -7.88
CA HIS A 165 -14.38 -5.03 -8.33
C HIS A 165 -15.49 -4.80 -9.37
N ASP A 166 -15.42 -3.71 -10.14
CA ASP A 166 -16.37 -3.41 -11.22
C ASP A 166 -15.65 -3.26 -12.57
N HIS A 167 -16.44 -3.33 -13.63
CA HIS A 167 -15.96 -3.28 -15.00
C HIS A 167 -15.33 -1.93 -15.32
N ASN A 168 -14.25 -1.98 -16.08
CA ASN A 168 -13.44 -0.84 -16.52
C ASN A 168 -12.88 -0.06 -15.33
N GLU A 169 -12.44 -0.74 -14.28
CA GLU A 169 -11.62 -0.13 -13.24
C GLU A 169 -10.43 0.60 -13.88
N PHE A 170 -10.23 1.86 -13.49
CA PHE A 170 -9.13 2.67 -13.98
C PHE A 170 -8.64 3.61 -12.90
N LEU A 171 -7.36 3.98 -12.99
CA LEU A 171 -6.75 5.03 -12.19
C LEU A 171 -6.12 6.07 -13.13
N ASN A 172 -6.49 7.33 -12.93
CA ASN A 172 -5.88 8.42 -13.69
C ASN A 172 -4.39 8.55 -13.32
N GLU A 173 -3.53 8.67 -14.33
CA GLU A 173 -2.08 8.75 -14.16
C GLU A 173 -1.65 9.88 -13.21
N ASN A 174 -2.26 11.07 -13.34
CA ASN A 174 -1.94 12.20 -12.46
C ASN A 174 -2.38 11.94 -11.02
N VAL A 175 -3.47 11.19 -10.81
CA VAL A 175 -3.93 10.80 -9.46
C VAL A 175 -2.98 9.76 -8.86
N PHE A 176 -2.52 8.80 -9.66
CA PHE A 176 -1.51 7.83 -9.25
C PHE A 176 -0.21 8.52 -8.83
N LEU A 177 0.34 9.38 -9.68
CA LEU A 177 1.57 10.13 -9.38
C LEU A 177 1.42 11.02 -8.16
N ARG A 178 0.26 11.69 -8.01
CA ARG A 178 -0.04 12.46 -6.79
C ARG A 178 -0.06 11.58 -5.55
N GLY A 179 -0.55 10.34 -5.66
CA GLY A 179 -0.50 9.36 -4.58
C GLY A 179 0.93 8.98 -4.20
N VAL A 180 1.80 8.78 -5.19
CA VAL A 180 3.24 8.53 -4.98
C VAL A 180 3.88 9.70 -4.22
N ASP A 181 3.60 10.94 -4.61
CA ASP A 181 4.12 12.14 -3.90
C ASP A 181 3.68 12.18 -2.43
N ILE A 182 2.42 11.82 -2.15
CA ILE A 182 1.89 11.81 -0.79
C ILE A 182 2.61 10.74 0.04
N TYR A 183 2.76 9.52 -0.47
CA TYR A 183 3.49 8.46 0.22
C TYR A 183 4.97 8.80 0.42
N ALA A 184 5.62 9.40 -0.59
CA ALA A 184 7.01 9.82 -0.52
C ALA A 184 7.25 10.87 0.59
N LYS A 185 6.26 11.71 0.89
CA LYS A 185 6.32 12.65 2.02
C LYS A 185 5.93 12.00 3.35
N LEU A 186 4.92 11.14 3.34
CA LEU A 186 4.34 10.53 4.53
C LEU A 186 5.26 9.48 5.17
N ILE A 187 5.81 8.55 4.38
CA ILE A 187 6.59 7.41 4.88
C ILE A 187 7.80 7.87 5.70
N PRO A 188 8.64 8.82 5.25
CA PRO A 188 9.77 9.29 6.05
C PRO A 188 9.34 9.98 7.35
N ARG A 189 8.22 10.69 7.36
CA ARG A 189 7.72 11.36 8.58
C ARG A 189 7.31 10.34 9.64
N LEU A 190 6.54 9.33 9.23
CA LEU A 190 6.09 8.26 10.12
C LEU A 190 7.26 7.37 10.59
N ALA A 191 8.18 7.02 9.69
CA ALA A 191 9.32 6.17 10.03
C ALA A 191 10.35 6.82 10.96
N ASN A 192 10.27 8.15 11.16
CA ASN A 192 11.14 8.91 12.07
C ASN A 192 10.37 9.51 13.25
N LEU A 193 9.17 8.99 13.56
CA LEU A 193 8.44 9.41 14.77
C LEU A 193 9.24 9.01 16.03
N PRO A 194 9.44 9.93 16.99
CA PRO A 194 10.11 9.61 18.24
C PRO A 194 9.34 8.59 19.08
N ASP A 195 10.07 7.86 19.92
CA ASP A 195 9.48 7.06 20.99
C ASP A 195 8.67 7.98 21.92
N HIS A 196 7.44 7.56 22.23
CA HIS A 196 6.46 8.30 23.03
C HIS A 196 6.00 7.46 24.23
#